data_AF-A0A081N4N8-F1
#
_entry.id   AF-A0A081N4N8-F1
#
_cell.length_a   1.000
_cell.length_b   1.000
_cell.length_c   1.000
_cell.angle_alpha   90.00
_cell.angle_beta   90.00
_cell.angle_gamma   90.00
#
_symmetry.space_group_name_H-M   'P 1'
#
loop_
_entity.id
_entity.type
_entity.pdbx_description
1 polymer ?
#
loop_
_entity_poly.entity_id
_entity_poly.type
_entity_poly.pdbx_seq_one_letter_code
_entity_poly.pdbx_strand_id
1 'polypeptide(L)'
;MQIGIPGEIQANENRVAATPDTVKKLIKLGYSVVIESGAGLKASFGDSAYTDAGAQIRPNDEVWQSDLVMKVNEPSDEEIALLKDGATLASFIWPGQNEALMNNSCYAPRKICHALEHEHRAV
;
A
#
# COMPACT_ATOMS: atom_id res chain seq x y z
N MET A 1 2.37 -7.67 12.98
CA MET A 1 2.38 -6.50 12.08
C MET A 1 1.40 -6.78 10.95
N GLN A 2 0.53 -5.80 10.67
CA GLN A 2 -0.47 -5.85 9.60
C GLN A 2 0.00 -5.05 8.38
N ILE A 3 -0.15 -5.64 7.20
CA ILE A 3 0.17 -5.04 5.90
C ILE A 3 -1.14 -4.73 5.18
N GLY A 4 -1.35 -3.48 4.79
CA GLY A 4 -2.52 -3.00 4.07
C GLY A 4 -2.21 -2.72 2.61
N ILE A 5 -3.06 -3.23 1.71
CA ILE A 5 -2.97 -3.04 0.27
C ILE A 5 -4.24 -2.32 -0.23
N PRO A 6 -4.24 -0.98 -0.30
CA PRO A 6 -5.34 -0.21 -0.87
C PRO A 6 -5.41 -0.37 -2.39
N GLY A 7 -6.56 0.00 -2.95
CA GLY A 7 -6.78 0.08 -4.40
C GLY A 7 -6.11 1.31 -5.02
N GLU A 8 -5.75 1.21 -6.30
CA GLU A 8 -5.18 2.34 -7.05
C GLU A 8 -6.28 3.25 -7.62
N ILE A 9 -6.22 4.53 -7.24
CA ILE A 9 -7.17 5.57 -7.66
C ILE A 9 -6.74 6.31 -8.93
N GLN A 10 -5.46 6.24 -9.32
CA GLN A 10 -4.97 6.95 -10.50
C GLN A 10 -5.59 6.42 -11.79
N ALA A 11 -5.90 7.33 -12.72
CA ALA A 11 -6.40 6.95 -14.04
C ALA A 11 -5.36 6.11 -14.79
N ASN A 12 -5.81 5.04 -15.45
CA ASN A 12 -4.97 4.09 -16.19
C ASN A 12 -3.96 3.27 -15.36
N GLU A 13 -4.03 3.34 -14.02
CA GLU A 13 -3.31 2.38 -13.18
C GLU A 13 -4.12 1.09 -13.03
N ASN A 14 -3.52 -0.02 -13.48
CA ASN A 14 -4.12 -1.35 -13.44
C ASN A 14 -3.37 -2.31 -12.50
N ARG A 15 -2.22 -1.90 -11.96
CA ARG A 15 -1.44 -2.70 -11.02
C ARG A 15 -2.06 -2.64 -9.62
N VAL A 16 -1.60 -3.56 -8.78
CA VAL A 16 -1.90 -3.63 -7.35
C VAL A 16 -0.59 -3.98 -6.63
N ALA A 17 -0.36 -3.42 -5.45
CA ALA A 17 0.95 -3.50 -4.78
C ALA A 17 1.34 -4.93 -4.35
N ALA A 18 0.37 -5.84 -4.19
CA ALA A 18 0.61 -7.24 -3.90
C ALA A 18 -0.35 -8.14 -4.67
N THR A 19 0.20 -9.13 -5.39
CA THR A 19 -0.59 -10.21 -6.03
C THR A 19 -0.97 -11.30 -5.01
N PRO A 20 -1.97 -12.16 -5.29
CA PRO A 20 -2.30 -13.28 -4.40
C PRO A 20 -1.10 -14.17 -4.03
N ASP A 21 -0.16 -14.38 -4.95
CA ASP A 21 1.07 -15.14 -4.67
C ASP A 21 2.03 -14.40 -3.73
N THR A 22 2.10 -13.07 -3.83
CA THR A 22 2.87 -12.24 -2.90
C THR A 22 2.24 -12.27 -1.51
N VAL A 23 0.91 -12.19 -1.44
CA VAL A 23 0.13 -12.30 -0.20
C VAL A 23 0.40 -13.63 0.51
N LYS A 24 0.37 -14.77 -0.20
CA LYS A 24 0.72 -16.09 0.38
C LYS A 24 2.10 -16.10 1.02
N LYS A 25 3.08 -15.45 0.38
CA LYS A 25 4.46 -15.37 0.91
C LYS A 25 4.53 -14.51 2.16
N LEU A 26 3.85 -13.36 2.18
CA LEU A 26 3.79 -12.47 3.34
C LEU A 26 3.14 -13.16 4.54
N ILE A 27 2.04 -13.87 4.32
CA ILE A 27 1.36 -14.64 5.37
C ILE A 27 2.25 -15.76 5.89
N LYS A 28 2.97 -16.47 5.00
CA LYS A 28 3.93 -17.51 5.40
C LYS A 28 5.07 -16.98 6.27
N LEU A 29 5.45 -15.71 6.10
CA LEU A 29 6.44 -15.03 6.95
C LEU A 29 5.87 -14.58 8.31
N GLY A 30 4.56 -14.76 8.55
CA GLY A 30 3.90 -14.45 9.82
C GLY A 30 3.20 -13.10 9.86
N TYR A 31 3.06 -12.40 8.73
CA TYR A 31 2.32 -11.15 8.65
C TYR A 31 0.82 -11.38 8.45
N SER A 32 -0.01 -10.47 8.96
CA SER A 32 -1.41 -10.38 8.55
C SER A 32 -1.53 -9.43 7.36
N VAL A 33 -2.33 -9.80 6.36
CA VAL A 33 -2.53 -8.99 5.16
C VAL A 33 -4.01 -8.63 5.03
N VAL A 34 -4.27 -7.33 4.85
CA VAL A 34 -5.61 -6.80 4.54
C VAL A 34 -5.57 -6.13 3.17
N ILE A 35 -6.59 -6.41 2.35
CA ILE A 35 -6.73 -5.88 0.99
C ILE A 35 -8.02 -5.07 0.93
N GLU A 36 -7.99 -3.93 0.27
CA GLU A 36 -9.22 -3.18 0.00
C GLU A 36 -10.12 -3.96 -0.97
N SER A 37 -11.42 -3.99 -0.68
CA SER A 37 -12.44 -4.58 -1.57
C SER A 37 -12.30 -4.07 -3.00
N GLY A 38 -12.10 -4.97 -3.96
CA GLY A 38 -11.96 -4.65 -5.37
C GLY A 38 -10.58 -4.11 -5.80
N ALA A 39 -9.59 -3.98 -4.90
CA ALA A 39 -8.29 -3.39 -5.22
C ALA A 39 -7.55 -4.10 -6.37
N GLY A 40 -7.70 -5.43 -6.48
CA GLY A 40 -7.04 -6.22 -7.51
C GLY A 40 -7.81 -6.35 -8.83
N LEU A 41 -9.03 -5.84 -8.94
CA LEU A 41 -9.90 -6.13 -10.09
C LEU A 41 -9.29 -5.69 -11.42
N LYS A 42 -8.70 -4.49 -11.47
CA LYS A 42 -8.01 -4.00 -12.68
C LYS A 42 -6.76 -4.81 -13.03
N ALA A 43 -6.16 -5.46 -12.03
CA ALA A 43 -5.03 -6.37 -12.17
C ALA A 43 -5.47 -7.82 -12.50
N SER A 44 -6.76 -8.06 -12.77
CA SER A 44 -7.36 -9.37 -13.00
C SER A 44 -7.35 -10.31 -11.78
N PHE A 45 -7.29 -9.77 -10.56
CA PHE A 45 -7.41 -10.52 -9.32
C PHE A 45 -8.67 -10.12 -8.57
N GLY A 46 -9.66 -11.02 -8.52
CA GLY A 46 -10.86 -10.82 -7.70
C GLY A 46 -10.59 -11.01 -6.21
N ASP A 47 -11.45 -10.45 -5.37
CA ASP A 47 -11.36 -10.54 -3.91
C ASP A 47 -11.25 -11.98 -3.40
N SER A 48 -11.94 -12.93 -4.05
CA SER A 48 -11.86 -14.35 -3.72
C SER A 48 -10.43 -14.91 -3.82
N ALA A 49 -9.64 -14.46 -4.80
CA ALA A 49 -8.26 -14.90 -4.94
C ALA A 49 -7.38 -14.47 -3.76
N TYR A 50 -7.69 -13.32 -3.15
CA TYR A 50 -7.00 -12.83 -1.96
C TYR A 50 -7.47 -13.55 -0.70
N THR A 51 -8.77 -13.83 -0.56
CA THR A 51 -9.27 -14.63 0.57
C THR A 51 -8.71 -16.05 0.53
N ASP A 52 -8.63 -16.67 -0.66
CA ASP A 52 -8.04 -17.99 -0.86
C ASP A 52 -6.52 -17.99 -0.59
N ALA A 53 -5.87 -16.84 -0.77
CA ALA A 53 -4.47 -16.62 -0.37
C ALA A 53 -4.30 -16.41 1.15
N GLY A 54 -5.39 -16.22 1.89
CA GLY A 54 -5.42 -16.03 3.35
C GLY A 54 -5.47 -14.57 3.82
N ALA A 55 -5.63 -13.61 2.90
CA ALA A 55 -5.83 -12.21 3.27
C ALA A 55 -7.28 -11.94 3.72
N GLN A 56 -7.48 -10.83 4.41
CA GLN A 56 -8.80 -10.32 4.76
C GLN A 56 -9.18 -9.18 3.82
N ILE A 57 -10.42 -9.19 3.32
CA ILE A 57 -10.97 -8.07 2.55
C ILE A 57 -11.59 -7.07 3.52
N ARG A 58 -11.26 -5.78 3.36
CA ARG A 58 -11.70 -4.68 4.24
C ARG A 58 -12.10 -3.45 3.42
N PRO A 59 -12.91 -2.54 3.99
CA PRO A 59 -13.13 -1.22 3.39
C PRO A 59 -11.84 -0.39 3.40
N ASN A 60 -11.78 0.62 2.52
CA ASN A 60 -10.58 1.43 2.29
C ASN A 60 -10.02 2.05 3.59
N ASP A 61 -10.88 2.70 4.38
CA ASP A 61 -10.50 3.37 5.63
C ASP A 61 -9.81 2.43 6.64
N GLU A 62 -10.30 1.19 6.77
CA GLU A 62 -9.68 0.16 7.62
C GLU A 62 -8.31 -0.30 7.09
N VAL A 63 -8.14 -0.41 5.77
CA VAL A 63 -6.87 -0.84 5.16
C VAL A 63 -5.76 0.17 5.45
N TRP A 64 -6.06 1.46 5.39
CA TRP A 64 -5.11 2.54 5.70
C TRP A 64 -4.72 2.63 7.19
N GLN A 65 -5.40 1.92 8.09
CA GLN A 65 -5.01 1.76 9.51
C GLN A 65 -3.92 0.68 9.75
N SER A 66 -3.36 0.09 8.69
CA SER A 66 -2.32 -0.94 8.79
C SER A 66 -0.99 -0.38 9.32
N ASP A 67 -0.13 -1.24 9.88
CA ASP A 67 1.20 -0.84 10.34
C ASP A 67 2.12 -0.47 9.16
N LEU A 68 1.98 -1.22 8.07
CA LEU A 68 2.62 -0.97 6.78
C LEU A 68 1.55 -0.88 5.71
N VAL A 69 1.53 0.21 4.95
CA VAL A 69 0.69 0.35 3.76
C VAL A 69 1.58 0.28 2.52
N MET A 70 1.24 -0.59 1.59
CA MET A 70 1.95 -0.73 0.32
C MET A 70 1.04 -0.31 -0.83
N LYS A 71 1.51 0.66 -1.61
CA LYS A 71 0.82 1.21 -2.78
C LYS A 71 1.78 1.24 -3.96
N VAL A 72 1.26 1.30 -5.17
CA VAL A 72 2.08 1.43 -6.38
C VAL A 72 2.47 2.89 -6.56
N ASN A 73 1.51 3.76 -6.86
CA ASN A 73 1.79 5.18 -7.08
C ASN A 73 1.73 5.98 -5.77
N GLU A 74 2.09 7.25 -5.86
CA GLU A 74 1.98 8.18 -4.75
C GLU A 74 0.53 8.28 -4.25
N PRO A 75 0.32 8.38 -2.92
CA PRO A 75 -1.01 8.59 -2.37
C PRO A 75 -1.48 10.03 -2.54
N SER A 76 -2.80 10.22 -2.55
CA SER A 76 -3.42 11.53 -2.43
C SER A 76 -3.36 12.06 -0.99
N ASP A 77 -3.59 13.36 -0.81
CA ASP A 77 -3.72 13.98 0.52
C ASP A 77 -4.84 13.33 1.36
N GLU A 78 -5.93 12.92 0.71
CA GLU A 78 -7.05 12.24 1.37
C GLU A 78 -6.65 10.85 1.87
N GLU A 79 -5.90 10.09 1.05
CA GLU A 79 -5.35 8.78 1.43
C GLU A 79 -4.34 8.90 2.58
N ILE A 80 -3.47 9.92 2.54
CA ILE A 80 -2.48 10.20 3.59
C ILE A 80 -3.16 10.55 4.91
N ALA A 81 -4.29 11.25 4.88
CA ALA A 81 -5.06 11.60 6.07
C ALA A 81 -5.60 10.36 6.80
N LEU A 82 -5.80 9.25 6.08
CA LEU A 82 -6.23 7.97 6.65
C LEU A 82 -5.08 7.20 7.30
N LEU A 83 -3.82 7.46 6.96
CA LEU A 83 -2.68 6.77 7.58
C LEU A 83 -2.65 7.02 9.09
N LYS A 84 -2.62 5.93 9.87
CA LYS A 84 -2.43 6.02 11.32
C LYS A 84 -1.06 6.58 11.70
N ASP A 85 -0.98 7.16 12.88
CA ASP A 85 0.30 7.55 13.48
C ASP A 85 1.20 6.32 13.68
N GLY A 86 2.47 6.44 13.29
CA GLY A 86 3.45 5.36 13.36
C GLY A 86 3.45 4.41 12.16
N ALA A 87 2.53 4.59 11.20
CA ALA A 87 2.50 3.74 10.00
C ALA A 87 3.71 4.00 9.10
N THR A 88 4.13 2.94 8.42
CA THR A 88 5.08 3.01 7.30
C THR A 88 4.31 2.96 5.98
N LEU A 89 4.62 3.86 5.05
CA LEU A 89 4.11 3.85 3.68
C LEU A 89 5.25 3.44 2.73
N ALA A 90 5.01 2.45 1.89
CA ALA A 90 5.91 2.07 0.79
C ALA A 90 5.19 2.27 -0.55
N SER A 91 5.71 3.16 -1.38
CA SER A 91 5.16 3.49 -2.72
C SER A 91 6.18 4.21 -3.60
N PHE A 92 5.86 4.43 -4.87
CA PHE A 92 6.62 5.33 -5.72
C PHE A 92 6.24 6.79 -5.42
N ILE A 93 7.10 7.53 -4.74
CA ILE A 93 6.77 8.86 -4.16
C ILE A 93 7.29 10.00 -5.04
N TRP A 94 8.38 9.78 -5.77
CA TRP A 94 9.09 10.76 -6.58
C TRP A 94 9.45 12.02 -5.79
N PRO A 95 10.26 11.93 -4.72
CA PRO A 95 10.47 13.02 -3.76
C PRO A 95 11.03 14.30 -4.39
N GLY A 96 11.82 14.18 -5.46
CA GLY A 96 12.33 15.35 -6.21
C GLY A 96 11.27 16.08 -7.03
N GLN A 97 10.10 15.48 -7.26
CA GLN A 97 8.99 16.07 -8.02
C GLN A 97 7.78 16.40 -7.12
N ASN A 98 7.69 15.78 -5.94
CA ASN A 98 6.55 15.87 -5.04
C ASN A 98 6.91 16.49 -3.67
N GLU A 99 7.42 17.72 -3.69
CA GLU A 99 7.84 18.42 -2.45
C GLU A 99 6.68 18.62 -1.46
N ALA A 100 5.48 18.91 -1.94
CA ALA A 100 4.29 19.07 -1.11
C ALA A 100 3.93 17.76 -0.38
N LEU A 101 3.98 16.63 -1.08
CA LEU A 101 3.76 15.30 -0.52
C LEU A 101 4.79 15.00 0.57
N MET A 102 6.06 15.30 0.32
CA MET A 102 7.13 15.09 1.30
C MET A 102 6.89 15.90 2.58
N ASN A 103 6.50 17.17 2.45
CA ASN A 103 6.22 18.06 3.59
C ASN A 103 4.99 17.65 4.39
N ASN A 104 3.92 17.22 3.72
CA ASN A 104 2.63 16.91 4.36
C ASN A 104 2.55 15.49 4.93
N SER A 105 3.37 14.55 4.43
CA SER A 105 3.31 13.15 4.84
C SER A 105 4.62 12.65 5.44
N CYS A 106 5.70 12.65 4.66
CA CYS A 106 6.94 11.96 5.01
C CYS A 106 7.79 12.70 6.06
N TYR A 107 7.63 14.02 6.17
CA TYR A 107 8.24 14.82 7.23
C TYR A 107 7.27 15.12 8.40
N ALA A 108 6.01 14.67 8.30
CA ALA A 108 5.08 14.78 9.41
C ALA A 108 5.52 13.87 10.56
N PRO A 109 5.38 14.32 11.82
CA PRO A 109 5.84 13.54 12.96
C PRO A 109 5.11 12.19 13.00
N ARG A 110 5.90 11.10 13.03
CA ARG A 110 5.46 9.69 13.18
C ARG A 110 4.96 8.99 11.92
N LYS A 111 5.18 9.51 10.69
CA LYS A 111 4.95 8.74 9.46
C LYS A 111 6.29 8.46 8.78
N ILE A 112 6.54 7.22 8.38
CA ILE A 112 7.77 6.82 7.68
C ILE A 112 7.41 6.48 6.23
N CYS A 113 7.93 7.24 5.29
CA CYS A 113 7.78 6.95 3.86
C CYS A 113 9.04 6.29 3.30
N HIS A 114 8.86 5.20 2.57
CA HIS A 114 9.89 4.59 1.72
C HIS A 114 9.56 4.84 0.25
N ALA A 115 10.39 5.69 -0.36
CA ALA A 115 10.39 5.97 -1.79
C ALA A 115 11.09 4.83 -2.54
N LEU A 116 10.32 3.95 -3.18
CA LEU A 116 10.84 2.71 -3.79
C LEU A 116 11.81 2.97 -4.96
N GLU A 117 11.72 4.12 -5.63
CA GLU A 117 12.61 4.53 -6.72
C GLU A 117 14.06 4.83 -6.27
N HIS A 118 14.29 5.02 -4.96
CA HIS A 118 15.62 5.29 -4.40
C HIS A 118 16.28 4.06 -3.77
N GLU A 119 15.60 2.91 -3.73
CA GLU A 119 16.23 1.65 -3.36
C GLU A 119 17.27 1.30 -4.42
N HIS A 120 18.56 1.42 -4.06
CA HIS A 120 19.68 1.06 -4.94
C HIS A 120 19.44 -0.36 -5.46
N ARG A 121 19.51 -0.53 -6.78
CA ARG A 121 19.52 -1.82 -7.47
C ARG A 121 20.43 -2.79 -6.69
N ALA A 122 19.84 -3.68 -5.90
CA ALA A 122 20.51 -4.89 -5.48
C ALA A 122 20.49 -5.82 -6.70
N VAL A 123 21.39 -5.57 -7.64
CA VAL A 123 21.74 -6.47 -8.73
C VAL A 123 23.24 -6.72 -8.65
#